data_AF-A0A7W1CS99-F1
#
_entry.id   AF-A0A7W1CS99-F1
#
_cell.length_a   1.000
_cell.length_b   1.000
_cell.length_c   1.000
_cell.angle_alpha   90.00
_cell.angle_beta   90.00
_cell.angle_gamma   90.00
#
_symmetry.space_group_name_H-M   'P 1'
#
loop_
_entity.id
_entity.type
_entity.pdbx_description
1 polymer ?
#
loop_
_entity_poly.entity_id
_entity_poly.type
_entity_poly.pdbx_seq_one_letter_code
_entity_poly.pdbx_strand_id
1 'polypeptide(L)'
;MKNWKMPADTVYVGRPTVWGNPFVVGSELIGGGKLSAAKSIALYRQYAQEAFNPRDLRACLRGKNLACWCPLDQPCHADVLLEMANPA
;
A
#
# COMPACT_ATOMS: atom_id res chain seq x y z
N MET A 1 9.59 -15.50 15.08
CA MET A 1 10.35 -14.94 13.92
C MET A 1 11.60 -14.26 14.45
N LYS A 2 12.74 -14.93 14.45
CA LYS A 2 14.07 -14.31 14.57
C LYS A 2 14.83 -14.72 13.31
N ASN A 3 15.50 -13.77 12.64
CA ASN A 3 16.32 -13.94 11.43
C ASN A 3 15.63 -13.84 10.05
N TRP A 4 14.39 -13.32 9.94
CA TRP A 4 13.89 -12.96 8.62
C TRP A 4 14.66 -11.74 8.08
N LYS A 5 15.13 -11.85 6.84
CA LYS A 5 15.69 -10.73 6.08
C LYS A 5 14.78 -10.47 4.90
N MET A 6 14.55 -9.18 4.63
CA MET A 6 13.83 -8.77 3.45
C MET A 6 14.56 -9.26 2.19
N PRO A 7 13.86 -9.90 1.23
CA PRO A 7 14.49 -10.34 -0.01
C PRO A 7 15.16 -9.19 -0.76
N ALA A 8 16.14 -9.52 -1.59
CA ALA A 8 16.74 -8.55 -2.49
C ALA A 8 15.67 -7.88 -3.37
N ASP A 9 15.95 -6.64 -3.77
CA ASP A 9 15.09 -5.85 -4.64
C ASP A 9 13.65 -5.61 -4.12
N THR A 10 13.49 -5.64 -2.78
CA THR A 10 12.21 -5.39 -2.12
C THR A 10 12.19 -4.02 -1.46
N VAL A 11 11.15 -3.23 -1.72
CA VAL A 11 10.87 -1.97 -1.06
C VAL A 11 9.82 -2.18 0.02
N TYR A 12 10.13 -1.76 1.25
CA TYR A 12 9.14 -1.74 2.32
C TYR A 12 8.19 -0.56 2.13
N VAL A 13 6.89 -0.83 2.05
CA VAL A 13 5.82 0.15 1.80
C VAL A 13 4.83 0.23 2.96
N GLY A 14 5.25 -0.13 4.17
CA GLY A 14 4.41 -0.06 5.37
C GLY A 14 4.15 1.38 5.85
N ARG A 15 3.30 1.51 6.88
CA ARG A 15 2.87 2.80 7.46
C ARG A 15 3.97 3.82 7.80
N PRO A 16 5.18 3.46 8.30
CA PRO A 16 6.20 4.46 8.60
C PRO A 16 6.95 4.96 7.34
N THR A 17 6.37 4.82 6.16
CA THR A 17 6.96 5.23 4.87
C THR A 17 5.99 6.13 4.12
N VAL A 18 6.49 6.85 3.11
CA VAL A 18 5.64 7.66 2.22
C VAL A 18 4.62 6.83 1.44
N TRP A 19 4.88 5.53 1.29
CA TRP A 19 4.02 4.56 0.59
C TRP A 19 2.99 3.88 1.50
N GLY A 20 2.97 4.24 2.78
CA GLY A 20 2.09 3.61 3.75
C GLY A 20 0.63 3.98 3.52
N ASN A 21 -0.27 3.00 3.64
CA ASN A 21 -1.70 3.26 3.66
C ASN A 21 -2.13 3.93 4.98
N PRO A 22 -2.62 5.19 4.97
CA PRO A 22 -3.06 5.89 6.18
C PRO A 22 -4.43 5.41 6.68
N PHE A 23 -5.20 4.69 5.85
CA PHE A 23 -6.55 4.24 6.17
C PHE A 23 -6.53 2.90 6.90
N VAL A 24 -6.58 2.94 8.24
CA VAL A 24 -6.47 1.74 9.09
C VAL A 24 -7.77 0.95 9.11
N VAL A 25 -7.71 -0.31 8.65
CA VAL A 25 -8.84 -1.25 8.73
C VAL A 25 -9.31 -1.40 10.18
N GLY A 26 -10.62 -1.36 10.39
CA GLY A 26 -11.22 -1.42 11.72
C GLY A 26 -11.38 -0.06 12.42
N SER A 27 -10.85 1.04 11.86
CA SER A 27 -11.13 2.39 12.36
C SER A 27 -12.61 2.71 12.31
N GLU A 28 -13.11 3.39 13.33
CA GLU A 28 -14.49 3.89 13.40
C GLU A 28 -14.71 4.98 12.34
N LEU A 29 -15.85 4.92 11.65
CA LEU A 29 -16.24 5.89 10.65
C LEU A 29 -17.20 6.94 11.25
N ILE A 30 -17.12 8.18 10.75
CA ILE A 30 -18.12 9.19 11.04
C ILE A 30 -19.46 8.70 10.48
N GLY A 31 -20.47 8.58 11.34
CA GLY A 31 -21.77 7.99 11.00
C GLY A 31 -21.92 6.52 11.40
N GLY A 32 -20.91 5.92 12.03
CA GLY A 32 -20.97 4.57 12.59
C GLY A 32 -20.43 3.48 11.67
N GLY A 33 -20.09 2.34 12.27
CA GLY A 33 -19.47 1.20 11.60
C GLY A 33 -17.95 1.33 11.48
N LYS A 34 -17.33 0.24 11.01
CA LYS A 34 -15.87 0.11 10.90
C LYS A 34 -15.41 0.15 9.45
N LEU A 35 -14.25 0.75 9.22
CA LEU A 35 -13.60 0.74 7.91
C LEU A 35 -13.24 -0.70 7.52
N SER A 36 -13.81 -1.18 6.42
CA SER A 36 -13.48 -2.49 5.84
C SER A 36 -12.15 -2.45 5.08
N ALA A 37 -11.52 -3.61 4.87
CA ALA A 37 -10.32 -3.72 4.04
C ALA A 37 -10.56 -3.20 2.61
N ALA A 38 -11.67 -3.60 1.99
CA ALA A 38 -12.03 -3.12 0.65
C ALA A 38 -12.15 -1.58 0.60
N LYS A 39 -12.79 -0.96 1.59
CA LYS A 39 -12.92 0.50 1.64
C LYS A 39 -11.59 1.19 1.93
N SER A 40 -10.74 0.61 2.79
CA SER A 40 -9.37 1.08 3.03
C SER A 40 -8.56 1.12 1.74
N ILE A 41 -8.59 0.06 0.92
CA ILE A 41 -7.88 0.01 -0.37
C ILE A 41 -8.47 0.98 -1.40
N ALA A 42 -9.79 1.11 -1.46
CA ALA A 42 -10.43 2.07 -2.36
C ALA A 42 -10.02 3.52 -2.03
N LEU A 43 -10.04 3.89 -0.75
CA LEU A 43 -9.55 5.19 -0.28
C LEU A 43 -8.06 5.36 -0.55
N TYR A 44 -7.27 4.31 -0.31
CA TYR A 44 -5.84 4.36 -0.58
C TYR A 44 -5.52 4.59 -2.05
N ARG A 45 -6.26 3.97 -2.98
CA ARG A 45 -6.09 4.22 -4.42
C ARG A 45 -6.34 5.68 -4.77
N GLN A 46 -7.41 6.27 -4.26
CA GLN A 46 -7.70 7.70 -4.48
C GLN A 46 -6.59 8.58 -3.91
N TYR A 47 -6.21 8.35 -2.64
CA TYR A 47 -5.11 9.04 -2.00
C TYR A 47 -3.80 8.93 -2.79
N ALA A 48 -3.42 7.73 -3.23
CA ALA A 48 -2.17 7.50 -3.94
C ALA A 48 -2.13 8.22 -5.30
N GLN A 49 -3.27 8.30 -6.01
CA GLN A 49 -3.39 9.04 -7.26
C GLN A 49 -3.19 10.55 -7.08
N GLU A 50 -3.61 11.08 -5.94
CA GLU A 50 -3.47 12.51 -5.61
C GLU A 50 -2.10 12.83 -4.99
N ALA A 51 -1.60 11.95 -4.11
CA ALA A 51 -0.42 12.18 -3.31
C ALA A 51 0.90 11.93 -4.06
N PHE A 52 0.90 11.05 -5.08
CA PHE A 52 2.12 10.63 -5.74
C PHE A 52 2.20 11.11 -7.19
N ASN A 53 3.29 11.79 -7.53
CA ASN A 53 3.62 12.06 -8.91
C ASN A 53 3.92 10.73 -9.66
N PRO A 54 3.27 10.44 -10.81
CA PRO A 54 3.47 9.17 -11.50
C PRO A 54 4.90 8.91 -11.97
N ARG A 55 5.68 9.95 -12.28
CA ARG A 55 7.08 9.82 -12.69
C ARG A 55 7.94 9.33 -11.52
N ASP A 56 7.79 9.95 -10.36
CA ASP A 56 8.59 9.63 -9.17
C ASP A 56 8.20 8.27 -8.58
N LEU A 57 6.89 7.96 -8.55
CA LEU A 57 6.39 6.65 -8.16
C LEU A 57 7.03 5.54 -9.00
N ARG A 58 7.03 5.68 -10.33
CA ARG A 58 7.66 4.70 -11.23
C ARG A 58 9.18 4.64 -11.03
N ALA A 59 9.84 5.79 -10.86
CA ALA A 59 11.28 5.82 -10.62
C ALA A 59 11.68 5.05 -9.35
N CYS A 60 10.85 5.09 -8.31
CA CYS A 60 11.11 4.40 -7.05
C CYS A 60 10.70 2.92 -7.05
N LEU A 61 9.57 2.57 -7.68
CA LEU A 61 8.90 1.27 -7.47
C LEU A 61 8.85 0.36 -8.69
N ARG A 62 9.11 0.85 -9.92
CA ARG A 62 9.01 0.03 -11.13
C ARG A 62 10.01 -1.13 -11.07
N GLY A 63 9.52 -2.33 -11.33
CA GLY A 63 10.31 -3.56 -11.30
C GLY A 63 10.74 -4.04 -9.90
N LYS A 64 10.28 -3.40 -8.81
CA LYS A 64 10.59 -3.81 -7.43
C LYS A 64 9.56 -4.78 -6.86
N ASN A 65 9.99 -5.63 -5.95
CA ASN A 65 9.09 -6.32 -5.03
C ASN A 65 8.63 -5.33 -3.95
N LEU A 66 7.38 -5.44 -3.49
CA LEU A 66 6.86 -4.59 -2.41
C LEU A 66 6.52 -5.45 -1.18
N ALA A 67 6.92 -4.99 0.01
CA ALA A 67 6.61 -5.64 1.27
C ALA A 67 5.84 -4.73 2.22
N CYS A 68 4.81 -5.28 2.86
CA CYS A 68 4.07 -4.60 3.93
C CYS A 68 3.49 -5.61 4.93
N TRP A 69 2.68 -5.13 5.87
CA TRP A 69 2.05 -5.94 6.92
C TRP A 69 0.56 -6.19 6.72
N CYS A 70 0.03 -5.95 5.51
CA CYS A 70 -1.35 -6.31 5.20
C CYS A 70 -1.54 -7.84 5.28
N PRO A 71 -2.73 -8.32 5.69
CA PRO A 71 -3.08 -9.73 5.59
C PRO A 71 -2.94 -10.24 4.15
N LEU A 72 -2.39 -11.44 3.95
CA LEU A 72 -2.10 -12.01 2.62
C LEU A 72 -3.35 -12.51 1.89
N ASP A 73 -4.45 -12.70 2.60
CA ASP A 73 -5.74 -13.21 2.09
C ASP A 73 -6.74 -12.09 1.76
N GLN A 74 -6.29 -10.84 1.79
CA GLN A 74 -7.13 -9.66 1.57
C GLN A 74 -6.48 -8.68 0.59
N PRO A 75 -7.27 -7.81 -0.07
CA PRO A 75 -6.74 -6.75 -0.92
C PRO A 75 -5.65 -5.94 -0.21
N CYS A 76 -4.51 -5.76 -0.87
CA CYS A 76 -3.35 -5.10 -0.30
C CYS A 76 -3.10 -3.74 -0.96
N HIS A 77 -2.58 -2.77 -0.20
CA HIS A 77 -2.25 -1.45 -0.75
C HIS A 77 -0.98 -1.50 -1.62
N ALA A 78 -0.13 -2.51 -1.41
CA ALA A 78 1.01 -2.77 -2.27
C ALA A 78 0.58 -3.14 -3.70
N ASP A 79 -0.58 -3.80 -3.87
CA ASP A 79 -1.12 -4.13 -5.20
C ASP A 79 -1.45 -2.87 -5.99
N VAL A 80 -2.04 -1.87 -5.32
CA VAL A 80 -2.32 -0.56 -5.91
C VAL A 80 -1.02 0.11 -6.38
N LEU A 81 0.03 0.09 -5.55
CA LEU A 81 1.33 0.65 -5.91
C LEU A 81 1.99 -0.11 -7.07
N LEU A 82 1.87 -1.44 -7.10
CA LEU A 82 2.39 -2.28 -8.19
C LEU A 82 1.72 -1.95 -9.52
N GLU A 83 0.39 -1.82 -9.54
CA GLU A 83 -0.35 -1.41 -10.73
C GLU A 83 0.08 -0.02 -11.23
N MET A 84 0.19 0.95 -10.33
CA MET A 84 0.61 2.32 -10.68
C MET A 84 2.06 2.40 -11.15
N ALA A 85 2.95 1.55 -10.61
CA ALA A 85 4.36 1.50 -10.98
C ALA A 85 4.61 0.78 -12.32
N ASN A 86 3.71 -0.15 -12.67
CA ASN A 86 3.85 -1.01 -13.84
C ASN A 86 2.64 -0.93 -14.78
N PRO A 87 2.31 0.26 -15.34
CA PRO A 87 1.28 0.37 -16.37
C PRO A 87 1.70 -0.42 -17.62
N ALA A 88 0.70 -0.89 -18.36
CA ALA A 88 0.84 -1.60 -19.63
C ALA A 88 1.60 -0.76 -20.69
#